data_AF-A0A849H7T6-F1
#
_entry.id   AF-A0A849H7T6-F1
#
_cell.length_a   1.000
_cell.length_b   1.000
_cell.length_c   1.000
_cell.angle_alpha   90.00
_cell.angle_beta   90.00
_cell.angle_gamma   90.00
#
_symmetry.space_group_name_H-M   'P 1'
#
loop_
_entity.id
_entity.type
_entity.pdbx_description
1 polymer ?
#
loop_
_entity_poly.entity_id
_entity_poly.type
_entity_poly.pdbx_seq_one_letter_code
_entity_poly.pdbx_strand_id
1 'polypeptide(L)'
;MPVPETVNSLPENAKDGALEVELTTWEYGEVAQILHVGRWDAEVSTVDSLHGFLRSQGYQISGQHEEEYLKGPGFLFAGNPDEYLTLIRYPVTKAISGGGS
;
A
#
# COMPACT_ATOMS: atom_id res chain seq x y z
N MET A 1 4.71 8.40 5.52
CA MET A 1 3.93 9.64 5.36
C MET A 1 4.67 10.52 4.36
N PRO A 2 4.02 11.00 3.29
CA PRO A 2 4.68 11.88 2.33
C PRO A 2 4.98 13.24 2.96
N VAL A 3 6.09 13.86 2.54
CA VAL A 3 6.50 15.21 2.91
C VAL A 3 6.61 16.07 1.65
N PRO A 4 6.54 17.42 1.76
CA PRO A 4 6.80 18.28 0.61
C PRO A 4 8.16 18.01 -0.02
N GLU A 5 8.28 18.12 -1.35
CA GLU A 5 9.54 17.93 -2.09
C GLU A 5 10.66 18.88 -1.64
N THR A 6 10.31 19.99 -0.99
CA THR A 6 11.28 20.93 -0.41
C THR A 6 12.02 20.37 0.80
N VAL A 7 11.52 19.30 1.42
CA VAL A 7 12.13 18.64 2.58
C VAL A 7 13.18 17.64 2.10
N ASN A 8 14.46 18.04 2.16
CA ASN A 8 15.59 17.22 1.73
C ASN A 8 16.46 16.71 2.89
N SER A 9 16.11 17.07 4.13
CA SER A 9 16.80 16.61 5.33
C SER A 9 15.84 16.61 6.53
N LEU A 10 16.15 15.77 7.52
CA LEU A 10 15.46 15.80 8.80
C LEU A 10 15.85 17.07 9.58
N PRO A 11 14.95 17.62 10.42
CA PRO A 11 15.29 18.74 11.30
C PRO A 11 16.31 18.29 12.36
N GLU A 12 17.17 19.19 12.83
CA GLU A 12 18.29 18.85 13.72
C GLU A 12 17.85 18.13 15.01
N ASN A 13 16.69 18.51 15.55
CA ASN A 13 16.11 17.91 16.75
C ASN A 13 15.47 16.53 16.53
N ALA A 14 15.44 16.01 15.29
CA ALA A 14 14.95 14.66 15.02
C ALA A 14 15.82 13.58 15.71
N LYS A 15 17.09 13.89 16.00
CA LYS A 15 18.02 12.99 16.71
C LYS A 15 17.81 12.96 18.23
N ASP A 16 17.06 13.91 18.77
CA ASP A 16 16.78 14.01 20.20
C ASP A 16 15.52 13.23 20.62
N GLY A 17 14.80 12.67 19.63
CA GLY A 17 13.63 11.82 19.86
C GLY A 17 14.01 10.39 20.28
N ALA A 18 13.13 9.75 21.04
CA ALA A 18 13.27 8.33 21.40
C ALA A 18 13.02 7.35 20.23
N LEU A 19 12.61 7.86 19.06
CA LEU A 19 12.28 7.09 17.87
C LEU A 19 13.22 7.50 16.72
N GLU A 20 13.78 6.51 16.04
CA GLU A 20 14.56 6.71 14.84
C GLU A 20 13.63 6.99 13.65
N VAL A 21 13.95 8.04 12.88
CA VAL A 21 13.17 8.48 11.72
C VAL A 21 14.09 8.63 10.52
N GLU A 22 13.59 8.27 9.34
CA GLU A 22 14.34 8.31 8.07
C GLU A 22 13.50 9.00 7.00
N LEU A 23 14.16 9.78 6.13
CA LEU A 23 13.60 10.27 4.88
C LEU A 23 14.04 9.34 3.75
N THR A 24 13.08 8.78 3.03
CA THR A 24 13.35 7.93 1.86
C THR A 24 12.49 8.39 0.68
N THR A 25 13.05 8.27 -0.53
CA THR A 25 12.34 8.55 -1.78
C THR A 25 11.79 7.24 -2.33
N TRP A 26 10.49 7.21 -2.61
CA TRP A 26 9.85 6.07 -3.25
C TRP A 26 9.78 6.30 -4.76
N GLU A 27 10.44 5.43 -5.53
CA GLU A 27 10.28 5.37 -6.99
C GLU A 27 8.90 4.77 -7.29
N TYR A 28 7.91 5.62 -7.60
CA TYR A 28 6.57 5.17 -7.94
C TYR A 28 6.58 4.48 -9.31
N GLY A 29 6.51 3.14 -9.27
CA GLY A 29 6.31 2.29 -10.44
C GLY A 29 4.84 2.01 -10.73
N GLU A 30 4.58 0.94 -11.48
CA GLU A 30 3.22 0.47 -11.71
C GLU A 30 2.63 -0.11 -10.43
N VAL A 31 1.36 0.19 -10.15
CA VAL A 31 0.68 -0.22 -8.91
C VAL A 31 -0.61 -0.94 -9.25
N ALA A 32 -0.82 -2.07 -8.60
CA ALA A 32 -2.08 -2.80 -8.61
C ALA A 32 -2.93 -2.36 -7.44
N GLN A 33 -4.21 -2.09 -7.67
CA GLN A 33 -5.11 -1.54 -6.67
C GLN A 33 -6.43 -2.32 -6.64
N ILE A 34 -6.94 -2.59 -5.44
CA ILE A 34 -8.28 -3.12 -5.23
C ILE A 34 -8.96 -2.42 -4.04
N LEU A 35 -10.26 -2.17 -4.15
CA LEU A 35 -11.06 -1.66 -3.04
C LEU A 35 -11.63 -2.85 -2.25
N HIS A 36 -11.28 -2.92 -0.98
CA HIS A 36 -11.95 -3.79 -0.02
C HIS A 36 -13.14 -3.06 0.60
N VAL A 37 -14.29 -3.74 0.63
CA VAL A 37 -15.52 -3.27 1.28
C VAL A 37 -15.85 -4.23 2.41
N GLY A 38 -15.86 -3.72 3.63
CA GLY A 38 -16.20 -4.48 4.82
C GLY A 38 -15.06 -4.59 5.82
N ARG A 39 -15.20 -5.59 6.69
CA ARG A 39 -14.35 -5.80 7.85
C ARG A 39 -12.96 -6.29 7.44
N TRP A 40 -11.96 -5.88 8.22
CA TRP A 40 -10.56 -6.28 8.05
C TRP A 40 -10.34 -7.81 8.03
N ASP A 41 -11.22 -8.61 8.63
CA ASP A 41 -11.13 -10.09 8.62
C ASP A 41 -11.48 -10.70 7.26
N ALA A 42 -12.25 -9.99 6.42
CA ALA A 42 -12.64 -10.42 5.08
C ALA A 42 -11.61 -10.02 3.99
N GLU A 43 -10.61 -9.23 4.35
CA GLU A 43 -9.63 -8.64 3.44
C GLU A 43 -8.81 -9.69 2.67
N VAL A 44 -8.50 -10.82 3.29
CA VAL A 44 -7.70 -11.92 2.70
C VAL A 44 -8.27 -12.35 1.34
N SER A 45 -9.60 -12.49 1.24
CA SER A 45 -10.26 -12.89 0.00
C SER A 45 -10.14 -11.85 -1.13
N THR A 46 -10.09 -10.57 -0.75
CA THR A 46 -9.92 -9.45 -1.68
C THR A 46 -8.48 -9.41 -2.18
N VAL A 47 -7.51 -9.59 -1.28
CA VAL A 47 -6.08 -9.68 -1.62
C VAL A 47 -5.80 -10.88 -2.54
N ASP A 48 -6.37 -12.04 -2.26
CA ASP A 48 -6.21 -13.23 -3.11
C ASP A 48 -6.77 -13.02 -4.52
N SER A 49 -7.89 -12.30 -4.63
CA SER A 49 -8.47 -11.94 -5.93
C SER A 49 -7.53 -11.03 -6.73
N LEU A 50 -6.92 -10.04 -6.08
CA LEU A 50 -5.91 -9.17 -6.71
C LEU A 50 -4.68 -9.97 -7.14
N HIS A 51 -4.17 -10.87 -6.28
CA HIS A 51 -3.05 -11.75 -6.62
C HIS A 51 -3.36 -12.65 -7.81
N GLY A 52 -4.57 -13.22 -7.89
CA GLY A 52 -5.02 -14.02 -9.02
C GLY A 52 -5.06 -13.21 -10.32
N PHE A 53 -5.63 -12.00 -10.25
CA PHE A 53 -5.64 -11.07 -11.39
C PHE A 53 -4.22 -10.75 -11.86
N LEU A 54 -3.30 -10.40 -10.97
CA LEU A 54 -1.91 -10.08 -11.32
C LEU A 54 -1.21 -11.22 -12.04
N ARG A 55 -1.32 -12.46 -11.52
CA ARG A 55 -0.77 -13.63 -12.19
C ARG A 55 -1.35 -13.82 -13.59
N SER A 56 -2.67 -13.65 -13.75
CA SER A 56 -3.33 -13.77 -15.05
C SER A 56 -2.86 -12.72 -16.07
N GLN A 57 -2.45 -11.54 -15.59
CA GLN A 57 -1.95 -10.45 -16.39
C GLN A 57 -0.42 -10.48 -16.58
N GLY A 58 0.27 -11.49 -16.03
CA GLY A 58 1.73 -11.60 -16.10
C GLY A 58 2.45 -10.53 -15.28
N TYR A 59 1.90 -10.13 -14.15
CA TYR A 59 2.53 -9.23 -13.19
C TYR A 59 2.95 -9.97 -11.91
N GLN A 60 3.94 -9.41 -11.24
CA GLN A 60 4.40 -9.84 -9.92
C GLN A 60 4.51 -8.65 -8.97
N ILE A 61 4.32 -8.89 -7.67
CA ILE A 61 4.50 -7.90 -6.61
C ILE A 61 5.99 -7.58 -6.48
N SER A 62 6.33 -6.29 -6.43
CA SER A 62 7.71 -5.80 -6.37
C SER A 62 8.03 -4.99 -5.11
N GLY A 63 7.09 -4.85 -4.17
CA GLY A 63 7.28 -4.06 -2.96
C GLY A 63 6.28 -4.39 -1.86
N GLN A 64 6.35 -3.64 -0.76
CA GLN A 64 5.37 -3.74 0.33
C GLN A 64 4.02 -3.18 -0.11
N HIS A 65 2.94 -3.71 0.45
CA HIS A 65 1.61 -3.19 0.20
C HIS A 65 1.36 -1.92 1.01
N GLU A 66 0.44 -1.11 0.52
CA GLU A 66 -0.07 0.08 1.18
C GLU A 66 -1.59 -0.04 1.33
N GLU A 67 -2.09 0.42 2.47
CA GLU A 67 -3.53 0.51 2.76
C GLU A 67 -3.92 1.97 2.99
N GLU A 68 -4.96 2.42 2.28
CA GLU A 68 -5.59 3.71 2.51
C GLU A 68 -7.03 3.53 2.98
N TYR A 69 -7.27 3.87 4.26
CA TYR A 69 -8.60 3.78 4.87
C TYR A 69 -9.44 5.00 4.50
N LEU A 70 -10.27 4.86 3.47
CA LEU A 70 -11.20 5.90 3.02
C LEU A 70 -12.37 6.06 4.00
N LYS A 71 -12.82 4.93 4.57
CA LYS A 71 -13.81 4.86 5.65
C LYS A 71 -13.42 3.68 6.54
N GLY A 72 -12.87 3.93 7.72
CA GLY A 72 -12.26 2.86 8.52
C GLY A 72 -12.33 3.08 10.01
N PRO A 73 -11.71 2.17 10.79
CA PRO A 73 -11.71 2.24 12.23
C PRO A 73 -10.90 3.46 12.70
N GLY A 74 -11.60 4.55 13.06
CA GLY A 74 -11.01 5.80 13.55
C GLY A 74 -11.93 6.53 14.52
N PHE A 75 -11.36 7.47 15.30
CA PHE A 75 -11.96 8.09 16.50
C PHE A 75 -13.33 8.80 16.27
N LEU A 76 -13.69 9.09 15.02
CA LEU A 76 -14.96 9.73 14.65
C LEU A 76 -15.91 8.84 13.82
N PHE A 77 -15.46 7.66 13.37
CA PHE A 77 -16.20 6.82 12.42
C PHE A 77 -16.11 5.32 12.73
N ALA A 78 -16.14 4.93 14.01
CA ALA A 78 -16.37 3.55 14.43
C ALA A 78 -17.83 3.08 14.15
N GLY A 79 -18.38 3.43 12.98
CA GLY A 79 -19.66 2.97 12.48
C GLY A 79 -19.62 1.51 12.05
N ASN A 80 -20.61 1.07 11.27
CA ASN A 80 -20.73 -0.32 10.83
C ASN A 80 -19.46 -0.79 10.09
N PRO A 81 -18.70 -1.75 10.64
CA PRO A 81 -17.50 -2.28 10.01
C PRO A 81 -17.73 -2.95 8.66
N ASP A 82 -18.95 -3.40 8.37
CA ASP A 82 -19.31 -3.99 7.08
C ASP A 82 -19.37 -2.94 5.95
N GLU A 83 -19.30 -1.66 6.29
CA GLU A 83 -19.27 -0.54 5.33
C GLU A 83 -17.91 0.16 5.28
N TYR A 84 -16.87 -0.42 5.87
CA TYR A 84 -15.53 0.15 5.75
C TYR A 84 -15.03 0.02 4.32
N LEU A 85 -14.23 1.01 3.92
CA LEU A 85 -13.64 1.15 2.60
C LEU A 85 -12.14 1.29 2.77
N THR A 86 -11.41 0.26 2.38
CA THR A 86 -9.95 0.21 2.42
C THR A 86 -9.43 0.00 1.02
N LEU A 87 -8.60 0.91 0.54
CA LEU A 87 -7.93 0.76 -0.74
C LEU A 87 -6.59 0.08 -0.52
N ILE A 88 -6.40 -1.11 -1.11
CA ILE A 88 -5.20 -1.93 -0.97
C ILE A 88 -4.39 -1.80 -2.23
N ARG A 89 -3.09 -1.50 -2.09
CA ARG A 89 -2.18 -1.26 -3.20
C ARG A 89 -0.94 -2.13 -3.09
N TYR A 90 -0.50 -2.69 -4.22
CA TYR A 90 0.77 -3.38 -4.34
C TYR A 90 1.60 -2.75 -5.47
N PRO A 91 2.86 -2.35 -5.22
CA PRO A 91 3.82 -2.12 -6.29
C PRO A 91 3.98 -3.40 -7.11
N VAL A 92 3.94 -3.27 -8.44
CA VAL A 92 4.05 -4.40 -9.36
C VAL A 92 5.02 -4.13 -10.49
N THR A 93 5.54 -5.22 -11.06
CA THR A 93 6.35 -5.21 -12.28
C THR A 93 5.83 -6.28 -13.23
N LYS A 94 5.99 -6.06 -14.55
CA LYS A 94 5.70 -7.10 -15.53
C LYS A 94 6.70 -8.24 -15.33
N ALA A 95 6.21 -9.46 -15.13
CA ALA A 95 7.07 -10.63 -15.13
C ALA A 95 7.70 -10.73 -16.52
N ILE A 96 9.03 -10.72 -16.59
CA ILE A 96 9.73 -10.91 -17.86
C ILE A 96 9.33 -12.30 -18.36
N SER A 97 8.61 -12.35 -19.49
CA SER A 97 8.40 -13.60 -20.21
C SER A 97 9.79 -14.08 -20.61
N GLY A 98 10.30 -15.12 -19.94
CA GLY A 98 11.58 -15.71 -20.28
C GLY A 98 11.61 -15.97 -21.78
N GLY A 99 12.56 -15.32 -22.48
CA GLY A 99 12.92 -15.68 -23.84
C GLY A 99 13.47 -17.10 -23.82
N GLY A 100 12.59 -18.07 -23.99
CA GLY A 100 12.92 -19.46 -24.26
C GLY A 100 13.14 -19.61 -25.75
N SER A 101 14.35 -20.05 -26.10
CA SER A 101 14.87 -20.34 -27.44
C SER A 101 14.04 -21.29 -28.29
#